data_AF-A0A392SFG3-F1
#
_entry.id   AF-A0A392SFG3-F1
#
_cell.length_a   1.000
_cell.length_b   1.000
_cell.length_c   1.000
_cell.angle_alpha   90.00
_cell.angle_beta   90.00
_cell.angle_gamma   90.00
#
_symmetry.space_group_name_H-M   'P 1'
#
loop_
_entity.id
_entity.type
_entity.pdbx_description
1 polymer ?
#
loop_
_entity_poly.entity_id
_entity_poly.type
_entity_poly.pdbx_seq_one_letter_code
_entity_poly.pdbx_strand_id
1 'polypeptide(L)'
;EMKLKDLKAKNYLFQSLDKSILKTITQKETSKQLWDSMKLKCRGNARVKRAQLNRLRRDFEVLAMKQGESITDYFSRVMTVANDMRNYGEDVDDVKIVEKILRTL
;
A
#
# COMPACT_ATOMS: atom_id res chain seq x y z
N GLU A 1 18.11 -1.71 -35.95
CA GLU A 1 17.85 -0.62 -34.96
C GLU A 1 16.79 -0.96 -33.91
N MET A 2 15.58 -1.41 -34.28
CA MET A 2 14.47 -1.62 -33.35
C MET A 2 14.78 -2.63 -32.22
N LYS A 3 15.51 -3.71 -32.53
CA LYS A 3 15.96 -4.72 -31.54
C LYS A 3 16.96 -4.14 -30.53
N LEU A 4 17.83 -3.23 -30.95
CA LEU A 4 18.79 -2.56 -30.07
C LEU A 4 18.08 -1.59 -29.10
N LYS A 5 17.06 -0.88 -29.60
CA LYS A 5 16.20 -0.01 -28.78
C LYS A 5 15.42 -0.82 -27.74
N ASP A 6 14.88 -1.98 -28.11
CA ASP A 6 14.18 -2.89 -27.17
C ASP A 6 15.12 -3.42 -26.07
N LEU A 7 16.34 -3.84 -26.43
CA LEU A 7 17.34 -4.30 -25.46
C LEU A 7 17.76 -3.20 -24.48
N LYS A 8 17.94 -1.96 -24.94
CA LYS A 8 18.22 -0.82 -24.06
C LYS A 8 17.06 -0.58 -23.08
N ALA A 9 15.82 -0.60 -23.57
CA ALA A 9 14.63 -0.44 -22.72
C ALA A 9 14.53 -1.56 -21.67
N LYS A 10 14.82 -2.82 -22.04
CA LYS A 10 14.87 -3.94 -21.08
C LYS A 10 15.92 -3.72 -20.01
N ASN A 11 17.12 -3.25 -20.38
CA ASN A 11 18.20 -3.00 -19.43
C ASN A 11 17.79 -1.94 -18.38
N TYR A 12 17.22 -0.81 -18.82
CA TYR A 12 16.72 0.21 -17.89
C TYR A 12 15.62 -0.32 -16.96
N LEU A 13 14.68 -1.12 -17.49
CA LEU A 13 13.64 -1.73 -16.67
C LEU A 13 14.22 -2.71 -15.63
N PHE A 14 15.20 -3.52 -16.01
CA PHE A 14 15.86 -4.45 -15.07
C PHE A 14 16.65 -3.71 -13.97
N GLN A 15 17.29 -2.58 -14.28
CA GLN A 15 17.98 -1.76 -13.28
C GLN A 15 17.03 -1.14 -12.25
N SER A 16 15.79 -0.84 -12.65
CA SER A 16 14.76 -0.27 -11.77
C SER A 16 14.05 -1.30 -10.87
N LEU A 17 14.33 -2.60 -11.07
CA LEU A 17 13.62 -3.69 -10.41
C LEU A 17 14.43 -4.34 -9.30
N ASP A 18 13.74 -4.61 -8.20
CA ASP A 18 14.31 -5.38 -7.10
C ASP A 18 14.56 -6.84 -7.51
N LYS A 19 15.62 -7.46 -6.97
CA LYS A 19 16.09 -8.81 -7.41
C LYS A 19 15.02 -9.90 -7.23
N SER A 20 14.11 -9.72 -6.27
CA SER A 20 12.97 -10.61 -6.01
C SER A 20 11.92 -10.57 -7.12
N ILE A 21 11.65 -9.37 -7.67
CA ILE A 21 10.72 -9.15 -8.77
C ILE A 21 11.35 -9.60 -10.09
N LEU A 22 12.66 -9.42 -10.23
CA LEU A 22 13.45 -9.83 -11.39
C LEU A 22 13.31 -11.34 -11.67
N LYS A 23 13.51 -12.18 -10.64
CA LYS A 23 13.48 -13.66 -10.75
C LYS A 23 12.17 -14.23 -11.30
N THR A 24 11.07 -13.51 -11.11
CA THR A 24 9.74 -13.95 -11.53
C THR A 24 9.32 -13.37 -12.89
N ILE A 25 10.12 -12.50 -13.51
CA ILE A 25 9.80 -11.87 -14.81
C ILE A 25 10.89 -12.14 -15.88
N THR A 26 11.96 -12.87 -15.55
CA THR A 26 13.13 -13.12 -16.42
C THR A 26 12.82 -13.84 -17.74
N GLN A 27 11.64 -14.42 -17.93
CA GLN A 27 11.26 -15.17 -19.13
C GLN A 27 10.58 -14.34 -20.25
N LYS A 28 10.58 -13.00 -20.20
CA LYS A 28 9.87 -12.17 -21.20
C LYS A 28 10.78 -11.75 -22.37
N GLU A 29 10.30 -11.93 -23.60
CA GLU A 29 11.07 -11.75 -24.84
C GLU A 29 11.24 -10.28 -25.26
N THR A 30 10.28 -9.40 -24.93
CA THR A 30 10.32 -7.97 -25.29
C THR A 30 10.23 -7.03 -24.09
N SER A 31 10.70 -5.79 -24.25
CA SER A 31 10.54 -4.73 -23.23
C SER A 31 9.07 -4.46 -22.90
N LYS A 32 8.19 -4.53 -23.89
CA LYS A 32 6.73 -4.36 -23.73
C LYS A 32 6.13 -5.44 -22.83
N GLN A 33 6.45 -6.71 -23.06
CA GLN A 33 5.96 -7.81 -22.22
C GLN A 33 6.47 -7.73 -20.78
N LEU A 34 7.72 -7.27 -20.60
CA LEU A 34 8.30 -7.00 -19.29
C LEU A 34 7.51 -5.88 -18.57
N TRP A 35 7.26 -4.77 -19.25
CA TRP A 35 6.46 -3.65 -18.74
C TRP A 35 5.02 -4.06 -18.38
N ASP A 36 4.34 -4.80 -19.25
CA ASP A 36 2.96 -5.25 -19.01
C ASP A 36 2.90 -6.22 -17.81
N SER A 37 3.91 -7.08 -17.64
CA SER A 37 4.03 -7.99 -16.49
C SER A 37 4.29 -7.23 -15.19
N MET A 38 5.15 -6.21 -15.22
CA MET A 38 5.36 -5.30 -14.09
C MET A 38 4.05 -4.60 -13.73
N LYS A 39 3.34 -4.05 -14.73
CA LYS A 39 2.05 -3.37 -14.52
C LYS A 39 1.02 -4.31 -13.90
N LEU A 40 0.95 -5.58 -14.33
CA LEU A 40 0.04 -6.57 -13.76
C LEU A 40 0.38 -6.89 -12.30
N LYS A 41 1.66 -7.07 -11.97
CA LYS A 41 2.11 -7.28 -10.59
C LYS A 41 1.89 -6.06 -9.70
N CYS A 42 2.20 -4.87 -10.21
CA CYS A 42 1.96 -3.60 -9.52
C CYS A 42 0.46 -3.32 -9.34
N ARG A 43 -0.40 -3.76 -10.28
CA ARG A 43 -1.86 -3.76 -10.09
C ARG A 43 -2.29 -4.70 -8.97
N GLY A 44 -1.64 -5.87 -8.83
CA GLY A 44 -1.79 -6.74 -7.66
C GLY A 44 -1.45 -6.00 -6.36
N ASN A 45 -0.32 -5.29 -6.34
CA ASN A 45 0.07 -4.44 -5.21
C ASN A 45 -0.97 -3.33 -4.95
N ALA A 46 -1.45 -2.63 -5.97
CA ALA A 46 -2.48 -1.59 -5.83
C ALA A 46 -3.82 -2.14 -5.33
N ARG A 47 -4.24 -3.32 -5.81
CA ARG A 47 -5.46 -4.00 -5.35
C ARG A 47 -5.30 -4.46 -3.90
N VAL A 48 -4.13 -4.99 -3.53
CA VAL A 48 -3.81 -5.38 -2.15
C VAL A 48 -3.77 -4.15 -1.24
N LYS A 49 -3.08 -3.06 -1.62
CA LYS A 49 -3.08 -1.79 -0.88
C LYS A 49 -4.50 -1.28 -0.66
N ARG A 50 -5.35 -1.28 -1.69
CA ARG A 50 -6.76 -0.86 -1.57
C ARG A 50 -7.55 -1.78 -0.64
N ALA A 51 -7.34 -3.09 -0.71
CA ALA A 51 -8.01 -4.04 0.18
C ALA A 51 -7.58 -3.84 1.65
N GLN A 52 -6.28 -3.64 1.90
CA GLN A 52 -5.77 -3.33 3.24
C GLN A 52 -6.30 -1.99 3.75
N LEU A 53 -6.33 -0.96 2.91
CA LEU A 53 -6.89 0.33 3.26
C LEU A 53 -8.38 0.25 3.63
N ASN A 54 -9.17 -0.50 2.86
CA ASN A 54 -10.59 -0.70 3.16
C ASN A 54 -10.80 -1.48 4.47
N ARG A 55 -9.93 -2.45 4.78
CA ARG A 55 -9.94 -3.12 6.08
C ARG A 55 -9.66 -2.12 7.20
N LEU A 56 -8.62 -1.30 7.09
CA LEU A 56 -8.26 -0.30 8.09
C LEU A 56 -9.37 0.74 8.30
N ARG A 57 -10.05 1.18 7.23
CA ARG A 57 -11.23 2.05 7.34
C ARG A 57 -12.32 1.43 8.18
N ARG A 58 -12.66 0.15 7.91
CA ARG A 58 -13.64 -0.58 8.70
C ARG A 58 -13.19 -0.71 10.15
N ASP A 59 -11.93 -1.05 10.38
CA ASP A 59 -11.37 -1.19 11.72
C ASP A 59 -11.45 0.16 12.47
N PHE A 60 -11.17 1.29 11.81
CA PHE A 60 -11.30 2.64 12.35
C PHE A 60 -12.76 3.01 12.65
N GLU A 61 -13.70 2.67 11.77
CA GLU A 61 -15.13 2.94 11.96
C GLU A 61 -15.68 2.24 13.20
N VAL A 62 -15.35 0.96 13.41
CA VAL A 62 -15.84 0.17 14.55
C VAL A 62 -14.98 0.34 15.82
N LEU A 63 -13.85 1.04 15.73
CA LEU A 63 -12.95 1.25 16.86
C LEU A 63 -13.66 2.03 17.97
N ALA A 64 -13.70 1.47 19.17
CA ALA A 64 -14.25 2.14 20.35
C ALA A 64 -13.43 1.76 21.59
N MET A 65 -13.54 2.58 22.63
CA MET A 65 -12.91 2.29 23.91
C MET A 65 -13.54 1.04 24.51
N LYS A 66 -12.70 0.14 25.02
CA LYS A 66 -13.18 -1.08 25.69
C LYS A 66 -13.41 -0.79 27.17
N GLN A 67 -14.30 -1.57 27.79
CA GLN A 67 -14.51 -1.50 29.23
C GLN A 67 -13.22 -1.85 29.98
N GLY A 68 -12.76 -0.95 30.85
CA GLY A 68 -11.52 -1.12 31.62
C GLY A 68 -10.22 -0.79 30.85
N GLU A 69 -10.32 -0.35 29.60
CA GLU A 69 -9.19 0.21 28.85
C GLU A 69 -8.81 1.58 29.40
N SER A 70 -7.53 1.96 29.40
CA SER A 70 -7.12 3.32 29.74
C SER A 70 -7.30 4.25 28.55
N ILE A 71 -7.54 5.54 28.80
CA ILE A 71 -7.65 6.54 27.72
C ILE A 71 -6.38 6.56 26.86
N THR A 72 -5.20 6.42 27.47
CA THR A 72 -3.91 6.41 26.78
C THR A 72 -3.76 5.20 25.85
N ASP A 73 -4.20 4.01 26.29
CA ASP A 73 -4.16 2.78 25.46
C ASP A 73 -5.12 2.90 24.29
N TYR A 74 -6.33 3.41 24.55
CA TYR A 74 -7.32 3.65 23.51
C TYR A 74 -6.81 4.66 22.47
N PHE A 75 -6.26 5.79 22.92
CA PHE A 75 -5.65 6.81 22.05
C PHE A 75 -4.54 6.21 21.18
N SER A 76 -3.66 5.40 21.78
CA SER A 76 -2.55 4.74 21.07
C SER A 76 -3.03 3.81 19.96
N ARG A 77 -4.14 3.07 20.19
CA ARG A 77 -4.77 2.23 19.17
C ARG A 77 -5.37 3.05 18.02
N VAL A 78 -6.08 4.14 18.33
CA VAL A 78 -6.64 5.02 17.29
C VAL A 78 -5.53 5.58 16.42
N MET A 79 -4.45 6.06 17.05
CA MET A 79 -3.28 6.57 16.33
C MET A 79 -2.59 5.50 15.48
N THR A 80 -2.48 4.27 15.97
CA THR A 80 -1.93 3.15 15.19
C THR A 80 -2.70 2.93 13.90
N VAL A 81 -4.03 2.82 13.99
CA VAL A 81 -4.87 2.61 12.80
C VAL A 81 -4.80 3.79 11.83
N ALA A 82 -4.83 5.03 12.35
CA ALA A 82 -4.73 6.23 11.52
C ALA A 82 -3.39 6.32 10.78
N ASN A 83 -2.28 5.99 11.46
CA ASN A 83 -0.95 5.97 10.85
C ASN A 83 -0.82 4.86 9.80
N ASP A 84 -1.40 3.69 10.03
CA ASP A 84 -1.44 2.63 9.03
C ASP A 84 -2.22 3.08 7.78
N MET A 85 -3.35 3.76 7.94
CA MET A 85 -4.10 4.33 6.80
C MET A 85 -3.26 5.34 6.01
N ARG A 86 -2.51 6.21 6.69
CA ARG A 86 -1.54 7.14 6.08
C ARG A 86 -0.44 6.40 5.30
N ASN A 87 0.10 5.33 5.87
CA ASN A 87 1.11 4.48 5.20
C ASN A 87 0.57 3.82 3.92
N TYR A 88 -0.73 3.53 3.85
CA TYR A 88 -1.39 3.03 2.65
C TYR A 88 -1.84 4.13 1.67
N GLY A 89 -1.55 5.39 1.97
CA GLY A 89 -1.72 6.54 1.08
C GLY A 89 -3.05 7.29 1.26
N GLU A 90 -3.76 7.08 2.36
CA GLU A 90 -4.93 7.90 2.70
C GLU A 90 -4.52 9.08 3.56
N ASP A 91 -5.01 10.27 3.20
CA ASP A 91 -4.85 11.44 4.05
C ASP A 91 -5.88 11.38 5.20
N VAL A 92 -5.40 11.24 6.42
CA VAL A 92 -6.23 11.17 7.62
C VAL A 92 -5.98 12.44 8.43
N ASP A 93 -6.95 13.34 8.40
CA ASP A 93 -6.93 14.60 9.15
C ASP A 93 -6.93 14.33 10.67
N ASP A 94 -6.09 15.06 11.40
CA ASP A 94 -6.04 15.01 12.86
C ASP A 94 -7.38 15.39 13.48
N VAL A 95 -8.16 16.30 12.87
CA VAL A 95 -9.51 16.65 13.33
C VAL A 95 -10.41 15.42 13.34
N LYS A 96 -10.34 14.58 12.29
CA LYS A 96 -11.13 13.34 12.19
C LYS A 96 -10.72 12.34 13.27
N ILE A 97 -9.44 12.29 13.63
CA ILE A 97 -8.93 11.44 14.70
C ILE A 97 -9.47 11.89 16.07
N VAL A 98 -9.38 13.19 16.35
CA VAL A 98 -9.88 13.78 17.60
C VAL A 98 -11.38 13.58 17.74
N GLU A 99 -12.16 13.86 16.69
CA GLU A 99 -13.60 13.60 16.69
C GLU A 99 -13.92 12.13 16.93
N LYS A 100 -13.17 11.20 16.33
CA LYS A 100 -13.36 9.77 16.54
C LYS A 100 -13.17 9.42 18.00
N ILE A 101 -12.09 9.88 18.62
CA ILE A 101 -11.80 9.63 20.03
C ILE A 101 -12.96 10.14 20.88
N LEU A 102 -13.33 11.42 20.76
CA LEU A 102 -14.36 12.03 21.59
C LEU A 102 -15.74 11.36 21.45
N ARG A 103 -16.07 10.81 20.28
CA ARG A 103 -17.36 10.13 20.05
C ARG A 103 -17.41 8.69 20.56
N THR A 104 -16.27 8.04 20.78
CA THR A 104 -16.21 6.61 21.13
C THR A 104 -15.32 6.29 22.33
N LEU A 105 -15.04 7.31 23.15
CA LEU A 105 -14.66 7.18 24.55
C LEU A 105 -15.78 6.48 25.35
#